data_AF-A0A034WRR8-F1
#
_entry.id   AF-A0A034WRR8-F1
#
_cell.length_a   1.000
_cell.length_b   1.000
_cell.length_c   1.000
_cell.angle_alpha   90.00
_cell.angle_beta   90.00
_cell.angle_gamma   90.00
#
_symmetry.space_group_name_H-M   'P 1'
#
loop_
_entity.id
_entity.type
_entity.pdbx_description
1 polymer ?
#
loop_
_entity_poly.entity_id
_entity_poly.type
_entity_poly.pdbx_seq_one_letter_code
_entity_poly.pdbx_strand_id
1 'polypeptide(L)'
;MSEYWLISAPGDKTCQQTFDTMNNLTSKQNNLCNNYKFHIPDLKVGTLDQLVGLSDDLGKLDTYVEQITRKVAAYLGEVLEDQRDKLHENLLANNTDLSVYITRFQWDMAKYPIKQSLRNIADIISKQIGQIDADLKTKSTAYNSLKGNLQNLEKKQTGSLLTRNLADLVKKEHFILDSEYLTTLLVIVPKILANDWLANYEKITDMIVPRSSQMITQDNDYCLFNVTLFKKVVEEFKLHARERKFIVRDFVYNEEELAAGKNEMTKLITDKKKQFGPLVRWLKVNFSEAFCALVHVKALRVFVESVLRYGLPVNFQAILIEPNKKSVKRLRECLNQLYGHLDGASAGGQSNASIDNVDIPGLGFGQSEYFPYVFYKLNIDMVETAKI
;
A
#
# COMPACT_ATOMS: atom_id res chain seq x y z
N MET A 1 -8.28 -0.86 19.46
CA MET A 1 -9.33 -1.72 18.88
C MET A 1 -9.75 -1.05 17.58
N SER A 2 -9.87 -1.78 16.47
CA SER A 2 -10.00 -1.17 15.14
C SER A 2 -11.42 -1.19 14.56
N GLU A 3 -12.34 -1.88 15.21
CA GLU A 3 -13.71 -2.02 14.73
C GLU A 3 -14.67 -1.15 15.52
N TYR A 4 -15.46 -0.37 14.80
CA TYR A 4 -16.53 0.49 15.30
C TYR A 4 -17.82 0.16 14.55
N TRP A 5 -18.96 0.37 15.20
CA TRP A 5 -20.26 0.22 14.58
C TRP A 5 -20.94 1.59 14.53
N LEU A 6 -21.35 1.99 13.33
CA LEU A 6 -22.13 3.18 13.13
C LEU A 6 -23.59 2.76 12.99
N ILE A 7 -24.40 3.14 13.96
CA ILE A 7 -25.83 2.82 13.98
C ILE A 7 -26.67 4.08 13.95
N SER A 8 -27.92 3.94 13.56
CA SER A 8 -28.94 4.98 13.72
C SER A 8 -30.24 4.37 14.20
N ALA A 9 -30.95 5.11 15.05
CA ALA A 9 -32.25 4.77 15.61
C ALA A 9 -33.17 5.99 15.57
N PRO A 10 -34.50 5.81 15.50
CA PRO A 10 -35.44 6.93 15.45
C PRO A 10 -35.37 7.76 16.73
N GLY A 11 -35.59 9.07 16.57
CA GLY A 11 -35.60 10.02 17.67
C GLY A 11 -36.93 10.05 18.43
N ASP A 12 -37.39 8.90 18.95
CA ASP A 12 -38.72 8.68 19.56
C ASP A 12 -39.42 9.96 20.05
N LYS A 13 -38.96 10.49 21.20
CA LYS A 13 -39.38 11.80 21.73
C LYS A 13 -38.36 12.89 21.39
N THR A 14 -37.07 12.59 21.56
CA THR A 14 -35.95 13.44 21.15
C THR A 14 -34.73 12.56 20.84
N CYS A 15 -33.87 13.00 19.92
CA CYS A 15 -32.61 12.30 19.62
C CYS A 15 -31.73 12.13 20.88
N GLN A 16 -31.78 13.11 21.80
CA GLN A 16 -31.08 13.04 23.08
C GLN A 16 -31.56 11.86 23.94
N GLN A 17 -32.88 11.66 24.04
CA GLN A 17 -33.45 10.55 24.81
C GLN A 17 -33.10 9.21 24.19
N THR A 18 -33.10 9.08 22.85
CA THR A 18 -32.63 7.87 22.16
C THR A 18 -31.17 7.56 22.52
N PHE A 19 -30.29 8.57 22.48
CA PHE A 19 -28.89 8.40 22.90
C PHE A 19 -28.75 7.98 24.36
N ASP A 20 -29.43 8.68 25.27
CA ASP A 20 -29.32 8.40 26.71
C ASP A 20 -29.85 7.02 27.06
N THR A 21 -30.96 6.61 26.44
CA THR A 21 -31.56 5.29 26.64
C THR A 21 -30.60 4.19 26.23
N MET A 22 -30.04 4.29 25.02
CA MET A 22 -29.07 3.33 24.54
C MET A 22 -27.79 3.34 25.38
N ASN A 23 -27.27 4.51 25.71
CA ASN A 23 -26.03 4.66 26.47
C ASN A 23 -26.16 4.14 27.91
N ASN A 24 -27.32 4.34 28.53
CA ASN A 24 -27.61 3.79 29.86
C ASN A 24 -27.63 2.25 29.80
N LEU A 25 -28.29 1.65 28.81
CA LEU A 25 -28.40 0.20 28.69
C LEU A 25 -27.08 -0.46 28.30
N THR A 26 -26.42 0.00 27.23
CA THR A 26 -25.26 -0.71 26.66
C THR A 26 -23.95 -0.36 27.36
N SER A 27 -23.76 0.90 27.77
CA SER A 27 -22.52 1.36 28.41
C SER A 27 -22.62 1.38 29.93
N LYS A 28 -23.54 2.15 30.52
CA LYS A 28 -23.54 2.36 31.99
C LYS A 28 -23.96 1.14 32.80
N GLN A 29 -25.00 0.43 32.39
CA GLN A 29 -25.54 -0.71 33.13
C GLN A 29 -24.75 -1.99 32.87
N ASN A 30 -24.37 -2.23 31.61
CA ASN A 30 -23.81 -3.52 31.19
C ASN A 30 -22.31 -3.46 30.79
N ASN A 31 -21.72 -2.26 30.68
CA ASN A 31 -20.31 -2.05 30.29
C ASN A 31 -19.90 -2.82 29.02
N LEU A 32 -20.76 -2.79 28.00
CA LEU A 32 -20.57 -3.58 26.77
C LEU A 32 -19.83 -2.80 25.68
N CYS A 33 -19.89 -1.47 25.71
CA CYS A 33 -19.29 -0.58 24.70
C CYS A 33 -19.12 0.85 25.21
N ASN A 34 -18.36 1.65 24.46
CA ASN A 34 -18.40 3.10 24.53
C ASN A 34 -19.30 3.63 23.41
N ASN A 35 -20.11 4.66 23.70
CA ASN A 35 -21.00 5.28 22.73
C ASN A 35 -20.64 6.75 22.54
N TYR A 36 -20.54 7.18 21.28
CA TYR A 36 -20.22 8.55 20.90
C TYR A 36 -21.33 9.05 19.96
N LYS A 37 -21.86 10.25 20.22
CA LYS A 37 -22.81 10.86 19.29
C LYS A 37 -22.10 11.13 17.97
N PHE A 38 -22.70 10.68 16.88
CA PHE A 38 -22.17 10.92 15.54
C PHE A 38 -23.03 12.00 14.88
N HIS A 39 -22.52 13.23 14.84
CA HIS A 39 -23.31 14.37 14.39
C HIS A 39 -23.39 14.42 12.86
N ILE A 40 -24.59 14.14 12.32
CA ILE A 40 -24.92 14.31 10.91
C ILE A 40 -25.82 15.55 10.81
N PRO A 41 -25.48 16.56 10.01
CA PRO A 41 -26.30 17.76 9.86
C PRO A 41 -27.55 17.47 9.04
N ASP A 42 -28.48 18.43 9.03
CA ASP A 42 -29.64 18.37 8.15
C ASP A 42 -29.20 18.54 6.68
N LEU A 43 -29.20 17.43 5.96
CA LEU A 43 -28.88 17.39 4.54
C LEU A 43 -30.17 17.50 3.69
N LYS A 44 -30.03 18.05 2.49
CA LYS A 44 -31.17 18.23 1.58
C LYS A 44 -31.75 16.89 1.12
N VAL A 45 -32.92 16.54 1.64
CA VAL A 45 -33.68 15.35 1.24
C VAL A 45 -34.26 15.54 -0.18
N GLY A 46 -34.10 14.53 -1.03
CA GLY A 46 -34.69 14.47 -2.38
C GLY A 46 -36.05 13.77 -2.39
N THR A 47 -36.46 13.24 -3.54
CA THR A 47 -37.64 12.35 -3.60
C THR A 47 -37.28 10.95 -3.09
N LEU A 48 -38.30 10.17 -2.67
CA LEU A 48 -38.09 8.79 -2.22
C LEU A 48 -37.38 7.93 -3.29
N ASP A 49 -37.81 8.05 -4.55
CA ASP A 49 -37.21 7.37 -5.70
C ASP A 49 -35.72 7.71 -5.86
N GLN A 50 -35.35 8.99 -5.70
CA GLN A 50 -33.95 9.41 -5.73
C GLN A 50 -33.13 8.83 -4.57
N LEU A 51 -33.73 8.70 -3.37
CA LEU A 51 -33.05 8.13 -2.20
C LEU A 51 -32.81 6.64 -2.35
N VAL A 52 -33.76 5.89 -2.93
CA VAL A 52 -33.61 4.45 -3.20
C VAL A 52 -32.44 4.22 -4.15
N GLY A 53 -32.43 4.90 -5.31
CA GLY A 53 -31.31 4.78 -6.25
C GLY A 53 -29.98 5.25 -5.66
N LEU A 54 -29.99 6.31 -4.84
CA LEU A 54 -28.79 6.80 -4.17
C LEU A 54 -28.25 5.82 -3.10
N SER A 55 -29.10 5.03 -2.44
CA SER A 55 -28.65 4.05 -1.44
C SER A 55 -27.71 3.01 -2.06
N ASP A 56 -28.08 2.49 -3.23
CA ASP A 56 -27.26 1.54 -4.00
C ASP A 56 -25.96 2.19 -4.49
N ASP A 57 -26.05 3.40 -5.04
CA ASP A 57 -24.88 4.17 -5.52
C ASP A 57 -23.89 4.46 -4.38
N LEU A 58 -24.39 4.84 -3.20
CA LEU A 58 -23.57 5.08 -2.02
C LEU A 58 -22.93 3.79 -1.49
N GLY A 59 -23.59 2.63 -1.63
CA GLY A 59 -22.99 1.34 -1.29
C GLY A 59 -21.77 1.00 -2.17
N LYS A 60 -21.87 1.27 -3.47
CA LYS A 60 -20.74 1.12 -4.41
C LYS A 60 -19.65 2.13 -4.11
N LEU A 61 -20.03 3.40 -3.88
CA LEU A 61 -19.08 4.45 -3.55
C LEU A 61 -18.31 4.14 -2.26
N ASP A 62 -18.99 3.71 -1.20
CA ASP A 62 -18.36 3.33 0.07
C ASP A 62 -17.29 2.25 -0.10
N THR A 63 -17.62 1.19 -0.84
CA THR A 63 -16.69 0.10 -1.16
C THR A 63 -15.48 0.62 -1.94
N TYR A 64 -15.72 1.47 -2.94
CA TYR A 64 -14.67 2.08 -3.76
C TYR A 64 -13.75 3.00 -2.93
N VAL A 65 -14.30 3.90 -2.12
CA VAL A 65 -13.52 4.80 -1.27
C VAL A 65 -12.70 4.02 -0.25
N GLU A 66 -13.27 2.98 0.36
CA GLU A 66 -12.54 2.12 1.29
C GLU A 66 -11.36 1.42 0.59
N GLN A 67 -11.60 0.85 -0.60
CA GLN A 67 -10.55 0.19 -1.38
C GLN A 67 -9.39 1.14 -1.70
N ILE A 68 -9.68 2.36 -2.16
CA ILE A 68 -8.64 3.35 -2.47
C ILE A 68 -7.90 3.80 -1.20
N THR A 69 -8.62 4.02 -0.09
CA THR A 69 -8.01 4.38 1.19
C THR A 69 -7.01 3.31 1.66
N ARG A 70 -7.40 2.03 1.59
CA ARG A 70 -6.53 0.88 1.89
C ARG A 70 -5.33 0.79 0.94
N LYS A 71 -5.54 1.03 -0.35
CA LYS A 71 -4.48 1.02 -1.37
C LYS A 71 -3.42 2.10 -1.09
N VAL A 72 -3.84 3.31 -0.69
CA VAL A 72 -2.92 4.40 -0.31
C VAL A 72 -2.14 4.01 0.96
N ALA A 73 -2.82 3.46 1.98
CA ALA A 73 -2.17 3.05 3.23
C ALA A 73 -1.14 1.91 3.00
N ALA A 74 -1.52 0.90 2.22
CA ALA A 74 -0.64 -0.21 1.86
C ALA A 74 0.60 0.28 1.11
N TYR A 75 0.42 1.15 0.12
CA TYR A 75 1.55 1.68 -0.66
C TYR A 75 2.46 2.59 0.18
N LEU A 76 1.92 3.37 1.12
CA LEU A 76 2.75 4.09 2.10
C LEU A 76 3.61 3.11 2.92
N GLY A 77 3.05 1.98 3.33
CA GLY A 77 3.79 0.91 4.01
C GLY A 77 4.88 0.25 3.17
N GLU A 78 4.73 0.21 1.85
CA GLU A 78 5.77 -0.27 0.92
C GLU A 78 6.88 0.76 0.71
N VAL A 79 6.52 2.04 0.59
CA VAL A 79 7.47 3.13 0.36
C VAL A 79 8.37 3.35 1.57
N LEU A 80 7.86 3.18 2.79
CA LEU A 80 8.63 3.36 4.03
C LEU A 80 9.78 2.34 4.20
N GLU A 81 9.79 1.22 3.46
CA GLU A 81 10.85 0.20 3.48
C GLU A 81 11.27 -0.17 4.92
N ASP A 82 12.46 0.26 5.36
CA ASP A 82 13.03 0.00 6.69
C ASP A 82 12.31 0.71 7.85
N GLN A 83 11.40 1.66 7.55
CA GLN A 83 10.63 2.43 8.53
C GLN A 83 9.15 2.02 8.58
N ARG A 84 8.84 0.78 8.16
CA ARG A 84 7.47 0.25 8.13
C ARG A 84 6.82 0.21 9.51
N ASP A 85 7.60 0.09 10.58
CA ASP A 85 7.16 0.20 11.98
C ASP A 85 6.44 1.52 12.27
N LYS A 86 6.83 2.59 11.59
CA LYS A 86 6.21 3.92 11.73
C LYS A 86 4.93 4.09 10.91
N LEU A 87 4.48 3.08 10.16
CA LEU A 87 3.32 3.23 9.27
C LEU A 87 2.09 3.76 10.00
N HIS A 88 1.75 3.19 11.16
CA HIS A 88 0.58 3.61 11.93
C HIS A 88 0.66 5.08 12.38
N GLU A 89 1.84 5.58 12.74
CA GLU A 89 2.06 6.99 13.11
C GLU A 89 1.85 7.95 11.94
N ASN A 90 1.94 7.44 10.70
CA ASN A 90 1.78 8.22 9.49
C ASN A 90 0.35 8.19 8.93
N LEU A 91 -0.50 7.27 9.42
CA LEU A 91 -1.90 7.11 9.01
C LEU A 91 -2.81 7.97 9.90
N LEU A 92 -2.79 9.28 9.66
CA LEU A 92 -3.59 10.26 10.39
C LEU A 92 -4.73 10.81 9.52
N ALA A 93 -5.83 11.20 10.17
CA ALA A 93 -6.94 11.93 9.56
C ALA A 93 -6.99 13.34 10.14
N ASN A 94 -6.84 14.38 9.30
CA ASN A 94 -6.74 15.78 9.71
C ASN A 94 -5.69 16.03 10.82
N ASN A 95 -4.54 15.36 10.72
CA ASN A 95 -3.46 15.37 11.73
C ASN A 95 -3.86 14.83 13.11
N THR A 96 -4.91 14.01 13.17
CA THR A 96 -5.35 13.32 14.39
C THR A 96 -5.41 11.81 14.15
N ASP A 97 -5.30 11.03 15.22
CA ASP A 97 -5.48 9.58 15.14
C ASP A 97 -6.87 9.22 14.61
N LEU A 98 -6.95 8.15 13.82
CA LEU A 98 -8.21 7.72 13.18
C LEU A 98 -9.34 7.50 14.18
N SER A 99 -9.03 6.91 15.35
CA SER A 99 -9.98 6.73 16.45
C SER A 99 -10.48 8.05 17.02
N VAL A 100 -9.59 9.03 17.21
CA VAL A 100 -9.96 10.37 17.71
C VAL A 100 -10.82 11.10 16.68
N TYR A 101 -10.46 11.02 15.40
CA TYR A 101 -11.22 11.62 14.32
C TYR A 101 -12.67 11.12 14.27
N ILE A 102 -12.88 9.80 14.30
CA ILE A 102 -14.24 9.23 14.19
C ILE A 102 -15.09 9.48 15.45
N THR A 103 -14.48 9.44 16.64
CA THR A 103 -15.19 9.67 17.92
C THR A 103 -15.58 11.12 18.13
N ARG A 104 -14.92 12.05 17.43
CA ARG A 104 -15.20 13.49 17.42
C ARG A 104 -15.60 14.00 16.05
N PHE A 105 -16.19 13.14 15.22
CA PHE A 105 -16.55 13.46 13.85
C PHE A 105 -17.44 14.72 13.79
N GLN A 106 -17.08 15.61 12.88
CA GLN A 106 -17.90 16.74 12.47
C GLN A 106 -17.94 16.78 10.94
N TRP A 107 -19.11 17.13 10.43
CA TRP A 107 -19.31 17.27 8.99
C TRP A 107 -18.49 18.44 8.42
N ASP A 108 -17.69 18.17 7.38
CA ASP A 108 -16.90 19.18 6.68
C ASP A 108 -17.80 19.98 5.72
N MET A 109 -18.40 21.05 6.24
CA MET A 109 -19.29 21.92 5.46
C MET A 109 -18.57 22.68 4.34
N ALA A 110 -17.24 22.83 4.42
CA ALA A 110 -16.47 23.54 3.41
C ALA A 110 -16.26 22.66 2.17
N LYS A 111 -15.98 21.36 2.37
CA LYS A 111 -15.83 20.38 1.29
C LYS A 111 -17.16 19.82 0.79
N TYR A 112 -18.12 19.62 1.70
CA TYR A 112 -19.40 18.98 1.42
C TYR A 112 -20.56 19.88 1.87
N PRO A 113 -20.94 20.91 1.09
CA PRO A 113 -21.92 21.88 1.54
C PRO A 113 -23.33 21.28 1.72
N ILE A 114 -23.91 21.44 2.92
CA ILE A 114 -25.23 20.86 3.28
C ILE A 114 -26.40 21.34 2.40
N LYS A 115 -26.22 22.47 1.69
CA LYS A 115 -27.23 23.04 0.77
C LYS A 115 -27.29 22.31 -0.58
N GLN A 116 -26.27 21.54 -0.94
CA GLN A 116 -26.24 20.77 -2.17
C GLN A 116 -27.06 19.49 -2.04
N SER A 117 -27.46 18.90 -3.17
CA SER A 117 -28.13 17.59 -3.16
C SER A 117 -27.17 16.50 -2.70
N LEU A 118 -27.72 15.44 -2.09
CA LEU A 118 -26.94 14.28 -1.65
C LEU A 118 -26.15 13.65 -2.80
N ARG A 119 -26.77 13.56 -4.00
CA ARG A 119 -26.09 13.06 -5.21
C ARG A 119 -24.88 13.92 -5.59
N ASN A 120 -25.01 15.24 -5.55
CA ASN A 120 -23.88 16.13 -5.87
C ASN A 120 -22.73 15.99 -4.84
N ILE A 121 -23.04 15.80 -3.56
CA ILE A 121 -22.03 15.53 -2.54
C ILE A 121 -21.33 14.18 -2.83
N ALA A 122 -22.09 13.14 -3.16
CA ALA A 122 -21.53 11.84 -3.54
C ALA A 122 -20.62 11.94 -4.78
N ASP A 123 -21.01 12.74 -5.78
CA ASP A 123 -20.21 12.99 -6.99
C ASP A 123 -18.91 13.74 -6.68
N ILE A 124 -18.94 14.72 -5.78
CA ILE A 124 -17.73 15.43 -5.30
C ILE A 124 -16.75 14.44 -4.67
N ILE A 125 -17.23 13.58 -3.77
CA ILE A 125 -16.42 12.54 -3.13
C ILE A 125 -15.87 11.58 -4.19
N SER A 126 -16.72 11.07 -5.08
CA SER A 126 -16.32 10.15 -6.14
C SER A 126 -15.21 10.72 -7.02
N LYS A 127 -15.34 11.98 -7.45
CA LYS A 127 -14.33 12.68 -8.25
C LYS A 127 -13.02 12.87 -7.48
N GLN A 128 -13.10 13.26 -6.20
CA GLN A 128 -11.93 13.43 -5.34
C GLN A 128 -11.15 12.10 -5.22
N ILE A 129 -11.84 11.00 -4.93
CA ILE A 129 -11.21 9.68 -4.77
C ILE A 129 -10.67 9.15 -6.10
N GLY A 130 -11.37 9.37 -7.21
CA GLY A 130 -10.89 9.02 -8.54
C GLY A 130 -9.59 9.73 -8.91
N GLN A 131 -9.46 11.01 -8.55
CA GLN A 131 -8.21 11.77 -8.73
C GLN A 131 -7.07 11.18 -7.88
N ILE A 132 -7.34 10.85 -6.61
CA ILE A 132 -6.36 10.22 -5.72
C ILE A 132 -5.86 8.89 -6.30
N ASP A 133 -6.74 8.05 -6.83
CA ASP A 133 -6.35 6.76 -7.41
C ASP A 133 -5.49 6.92 -8.68
N ALA A 134 -5.89 7.83 -9.59
CA ALA A 134 -5.14 8.12 -10.81
C ALA A 134 -3.73 8.66 -10.52
N ASP A 135 -3.63 9.59 -9.57
CA ASP A 135 -2.36 10.18 -9.15
C ASP A 135 -1.48 9.17 -8.41
N LEU A 136 -2.07 8.31 -7.57
CA LEU A 136 -1.37 7.23 -6.89
C LEU A 136 -0.74 6.28 -7.92
N LYS A 137 -1.49 5.87 -8.94
CA LYS A 137 -0.99 4.99 -10.01
C LYS A 137 0.18 5.60 -10.78
N THR A 138 0.09 6.90 -11.11
CA THR A 138 1.14 7.61 -11.82
C THR A 138 2.41 7.72 -10.97
N LYS A 139 2.27 8.17 -9.72
CA LYS A 139 3.40 8.35 -8.79
C LYS A 139 4.05 7.02 -8.41
N SER A 140 3.26 5.99 -8.17
CA SER A 140 3.78 4.67 -7.80
C SER A 140 4.55 4.02 -8.94
N THR A 141 4.05 4.12 -10.18
CA THR A 141 4.76 3.60 -11.36
C THR A 141 6.10 4.30 -11.54
N ALA A 142 6.15 5.63 -11.41
CA ALA A 142 7.39 6.39 -11.53
C ALA A 142 8.41 6.01 -10.45
N TYR A 143 7.99 5.93 -9.19
CA TYR A 143 8.88 5.57 -8.07
C TYR A 143 9.35 4.12 -8.13
N ASN A 144 8.46 3.18 -8.46
CA ASN A 144 8.78 1.76 -8.58
C ASN A 144 9.72 1.49 -9.78
N SER A 145 9.59 2.24 -10.87
CA SER A 145 10.52 2.18 -12.00
C SER A 145 11.94 2.59 -11.59
N LEU A 146 12.08 3.70 -10.85
CA LEU A 146 13.37 4.13 -10.29
C LEU A 146 13.97 3.08 -9.36
N LYS A 147 13.16 2.51 -8.46
CA LYS A 147 13.58 1.46 -7.54
C LYS A 147 14.03 0.19 -8.29
N GLY A 148 13.28 -0.24 -9.31
CA GLY A 148 13.60 -1.40 -10.12
C GLY A 148 14.89 -1.23 -10.92
N ASN A 149 15.11 -0.06 -11.53
CA ASN A 149 16.33 0.26 -12.26
C ASN A 149 17.56 0.24 -11.35
N LEU A 150 17.44 0.85 -10.16
CA LEU A 150 18.50 0.87 -9.16
C LEU A 150 18.82 -0.54 -8.66
N GLN A 151 17.81 -1.35 -8.32
CA GLN A 151 18.01 -2.74 -7.89
C GLN A 151 18.68 -3.61 -8.98
N ASN A 152 18.35 -3.37 -10.25
CA ASN A 152 18.98 -4.06 -11.37
C ASN A 152 20.46 -3.68 -11.53
N LEU A 153 20.82 -2.40 -11.31
CA LEU A 153 22.21 -1.96 -11.31
C LEU A 153 22.99 -2.51 -10.10
N GLU A 154 22.40 -2.51 -8.90
CA GLU A 154 22.99 -3.09 -7.71
C GLU A 154 23.29 -4.59 -7.90
N LYS A 155 22.32 -5.35 -8.43
CA LYS A 155 22.53 -6.78 -8.74
C LYS A 155 23.68 -7.03 -9.71
N LYS A 156 23.91 -6.13 -10.69
CA LYS A 156 25.04 -6.24 -11.61
C LYS A 156 26.38 -5.93 -10.93
N GLN A 157 26.37 -5.15 -9.84
CA GLN A 157 27.55 -4.86 -9.01
C GLN A 157 27.79 -5.91 -7.93
N THR A 158 26.84 -6.76 -7.59
CA THR A 158 26.99 -7.77 -6.54
C THR A 158 27.03 -9.18 -7.12
N GLY A 159 28.04 -9.98 -6.78
CA GLY A 159 28.16 -11.37 -7.23
C GLY A 159 29.61 -11.84 -7.24
N SER A 160 29.83 -13.12 -7.58
CA SER A 160 31.18 -13.65 -7.83
C SER A 160 31.83 -12.93 -9.02
N LEU A 161 33.16 -12.92 -9.05
CA LEU A 161 33.96 -12.39 -10.17
C LEU A 161 33.50 -12.93 -11.55
N LEU A 162 32.92 -14.14 -11.59
CA LEU A 162 32.37 -14.75 -12.79
C LEU A 162 31.26 -13.95 -13.46
N THR A 163 30.41 -13.29 -12.68
CA THR A 163 29.16 -12.69 -13.18
C THR A 163 29.07 -11.20 -12.89
N ARG A 164 29.76 -10.71 -11.86
CA ARG A 164 29.79 -9.29 -11.47
C ARG A 164 30.41 -8.42 -12.56
N ASN A 165 29.92 -7.18 -12.67
CA ASN A 165 30.56 -6.15 -13.48
C ASN A 165 31.97 -5.82 -12.95
N LEU A 166 32.98 -5.84 -13.81
CA LEU A 166 34.38 -5.62 -13.42
C LEU A 166 34.77 -4.13 -13.39
N ALA A 167 33.91 -3.23 -13.87
CA ALA A 167 34.17 -1.80 -14.01
C ALA A 167 34.58 -1.10 -12.70
N ASP A 168 34.13 -1.59 -11.55
CA ASP A 168 34.51 -1.04 -10.24
C ASP A 168 35.72 -1.73 -9.60
N LEU A 169 36.20 -2.84 -10.18
CA LEU A 169 37.34 -3.61 -9.69
C LEU A 169 38.64 -3.27 -10.42
N VAL A 170 38.53 -2.74 -11.63
CA VAL A 170 39.69 -2.47 -12.49
C VAL A 170 40.02 -0.98 -12.56
N LYS A 171 41.29 -0.68 -12.87
CA LYS A 171 41.84 0.67 -12.98
C LYS A 171 42.60 0.81 -14.29
N LYS A 172 42.83 2.06 -14.73
CA LYS A 172 43.62 2.39 -15.92
C LYS A 172 44.98 1.70 -15.95
N GLU A 173 45.66 1.64 -14.81
CA GLU A 173 46.98 1.02 -14.64
C GLU A 173 47.00 -0.50 -14.91
N HIS A 174 45.83 -1.17 -14.93
CA HIS A 174 45.77 -2.59 -15.25
C HIS A 174 45.81 -2.88 -16.75
N PHE A 175 45.66 -1.88 -17.62
CA PHE A 175 45.53 -2.06 -19.07
C PHE A 175 46.58 -1.29 -19.84
N ILE A 176 47.06 -1.90 -20.93
CA ILE A 176 47.74 -1.17 -22.00
C ILE A 176 46.66 -0.59 -22.94
N LEU A 177 46.57 0.73 -22.96
CA LEU A 177 45.64 1.48 -23.83
C LEU A 177 46.37 1.95 -25.10
N ASP A 178 45.59 2.24 -26.15
CA ASP A 178 46.07 2.84 -27.42
C ASP A 178 47.21 2.11 -28.12
N SER A 179 47.40 0.81 -27.85
CA SER A 179 48.38 -0.01 -28.57
C SER A 179 47.81 -0.53 -29.88
N GLU A 180 48.56 -0.40 -30.96
CA GLU A 180 48.21 -0.98 -32.26
C GLU A 180 48.22 -2.52 -32.20
N TYR A 181 49.21 -3.10 -31.52
CA TYR A 181 49.50 -4.55 -31.56
C TYR A 181 49.17 -5.30 -30.27
N LEU A 182 49.19 -4.63 -29.11
CA LEU A 182 48.96 -5.27 -27.82
C LEU A 182 47.53 -5.05 -27.34
N THR A 183 47.05 -6.00 -26.54
CA THR A 183 45.82 -5.86 -25.77
C THR A 183 46.00 -6.47 -24.40
N THR A 184 45.15 -6.08 -23.46
CA THR A 184 45.11 -6.66 -22.13
C THR A 184 43.79 -7.37 -21.92
N LEU A 185 43.85 -8.63 -21.51
CA LEU A 185 42.68 -9.43 -21.16
C LEU A 185 42.56 -9.56 -19.64
N LEU A 186 41.32 -9.71 -19.18
CA LEU A 186 41.01 -10.05 -17.80
C LEU A 186 40.70 -11.54 -17.70
N VAL A 187 41.36 -12.23 -16.77
CA VAL A 187 41.25 -13.69 -16.62
C VAL A 187 40.88 -14.03 -15.19
N ILE A 188 39.81 -14.80 -15.06
CA ILE A 188 39.35 -15.36 -13.80
C ILE A 188 39.98 -16.74 -13.66
N VAL A 189 40.71 -16.91 -12.56
CA VAL A 189 41.45 -18.12 -12.24
C VAL A 189 40.92 -18.67 -10.90
N PRO A 190 40.55 -19.96 -10.80
CA PRO A 190 40.21 -20.56 -9.51
C PRO A 190 41.36 -20.37 -8.52
N LYS A 191 41.06 -19.99 -7.28
CA LYS A 191 42.07 -19.63 -6.27
C LYS A 191 43.12 -20.73 -6.05
N ILE A 192 42.68 -22.00 -6.14
CA ILE A 192 43.54 -23.19 -6.04
C ILE A 192 44.60 -23.25 -7.16
N LEU A 193 44.30 -22.66 -8.32
CA LEU A 193 45.16 -22.63 -9.50
C LEU A 193 45.92 -21.30 -9.66
N ALA A 194 45.83 -20.37 -8.70
CA ALA A 194 46.48 -19.07 -8.82
C ALA A 194 48.02 -19.16 -8.95
N ASN A 195 48.65 -20.08 -8.22
CA ASN A 195 50.09 -20.31 -8.32
C ASN A 195 50.48 -20.96 -9.66
N ASP A 196 49.64 -21.88 -10.17
CA ASP A 196 49.84 -22.49 -11.48
C ASP A 196 49.75 -21.46 -12.61
N TRP A 197 48.77 -20.56 -12.53
CA TRP A 197 48.64 -19.42 -13.43
C TRP A 197 49.92 -18.59 -13.46
N LEU A 198 50.41 -18.12 -12.31
CA LEU A 198 51.61 -17.27 -12.25
C LEU A 198 52.87 -17.96 -12.81
N ALA A 199 52.99 -19.28 -12.64
CA ALA A 199 54.13 -20.04 -13.15
C ALA A 199 54.05 -20.34 -14.67
N ASN A 200 52.83 -20.42 -15.23
CA ASN A 200 52.62 -21.02 -16.55
C ASN A 200 51.84 -20.15 -17.55
N TYR A 201 51.31 -18.98 -17.18
CA TYR A 201 50.49 -18.17 -18.08
C TYR A 201 51.27 -17.74 -19.34
N GLU A 202 52.58 -17.47 -19.21
CA GLU A 202 53.46 -17.09 -20.32
C GLU A 202 53.61 -18.18 -21.40
N LYS A 203 53.23 -19.42 -21.08
CA LYS A 203 53.32 -20.60 -21.95
C LYS A 203 51.96 -21.06 -22.48
N ILE A 204 50.91 -20.24 -22.34
CA ILE A 204 49.57 -20.58 -22.83
C ILE A 204 49.51 -20.46 -24.36
N THR A 205 50.10 -19.40 -24.91
CA THR A 205 50.28 -19.17 -26.35
C THR A 205 51.60 -18.46 -26.59
N ASP A 206 52.07 -18.48 -27.83
CA ASP A 206 53.13 -17.56 -28.25
C ASP A 206 52.64 -16.09 -28.17
N MET A 207 53.57 -15.14 -28.19
CA MET A 207 53.29 -13.69 -28.19
C MET A 207 52.54 -13.17 -26.95
N ILE A 208 52.75 -13.80 -25.79
CA ILE A 208 52.39 -13.24 -24.48
C ILE A 208 53.54 -12.36 -23.99
N VAL A 209 53.23 -11.21 -23.38
CA VAL A 209 54.24 -10.33 -22.78
C VAL A 209 54.66 -10.92 -21.42
N PRO A 210 55.94 -11.28 -21.23
CA PRO A 210 56.42 -11.83 -19.97
C PRO A 210 56.27 -10.82 -18.82
N ARG A 211 56.04 -11.30 -17.60
CA ARG A 211 55.82 -10.50 -16.38
C ARG A 211 54.70 -9.45 -16.48
N SER A 212 53.75 -9.61 -17.40
CA SER A 212 52.59 -8.72 -17.59
C SER A 212 51.39 -9.04 -16.69
N SER A 213 51.33 -10.23 -16.07
CA SER A 213 50.19 -10.62 -15.24
C SER A 213 50.35 -10.20 -13.78
N GLN A 214 49.33 -9.52 -13.25
CA GLN A 214 49.18 -9.16 -11.84
C GLN A 214 47.76 -9.51 -11.36
N MET A 215 47.64 -9.84 -10.07
CA MET A 215 46.34 -10.07 -9.44
C MET A 215 45.69 -8.72 -9.13
N ILE A 216 44.52 -8.47 -9.70
CA ILE A 216 43.74 -7.25 -9.49
C ILE A 216 42.94 -7.34 -8.18
N THR A 217 42.21 -8.44 -8.00
CA THR A 217 41.35 -8.69 -6.84
C THR A 217 41.06 -10.19 -6.71
N GLN A 218 40.49 -10.60 -5.59
CA GLN A 218 40.05 -11.98 -5.36
C GLN A 218 38.73 -12.01 -4.57
N ASP A 219 37.92 -13.03 -4.82
CA ASP A 219 36.78 -13.39 -3.98
C ASP A 219 37.09 -14.68 -3.19
N ASN A 220 36.05 -15.38 -2.70
CA ASN A 220 36.23 -16.60 -1.94
C ASN A 220 36.83 -17.74 -2.77
N ASP A 221 36.49 -17.80 -4.06
CA ASP A 221 36.72 -18.97 -4.93
C ASP A 221 37.67 -18.66 -6.11
N TYR A 222 37.77 -17.40 -6.51
CA TYR A 222 38.44 -16.95 -7.71
C TYR A 222 39.36 -15.75 -7.49
N CYS A 223 40.38 -15.65 -8.35
CA CYS A 223 41.25 -14.50 -8.49
C CYS A 223 41.06 -13.88 -9.88
N LEU A 224 41.01 -12.56 -9.95
CA LEU A 224 41.00 -11.81 -11.20
C LEU A 224 42.43 -11.34 -11.51
N PHE A 225 42.96 -11.77 -12.63
CA PHE A 225 44.26 -11.35 -13.17
C PHE A 225 44.08 -10.51 -14.44
N ASN A 226 45.04 -9.64 -14.74
CA ASN A 226 45.24 -9.15 -16.10
C ASN A 226 46.32 -10.00 -16.81
N VAL A 227 46.37 -9.91 -18.14
CA VAL A 227 47.47 -10.43 -18.95
C VAL A 227 47.58 -9.62 -20.24
N THR A 228 48.79 -9.26 -20.64
CA THR A 228 49.04 -8.55 -21.89
C THR A 228 49.61 -9.50 -22.94
N LEU A 229 49.04 -9.46 -24.14
CA LEU A 229 49.42 -10.29 -25.27
C LEU A 229 49.18 -9.54 -26.59
N PHE A 230 49.71 -10.08 -27.68
CA PHE A 230 49.42 -9.55 -29.01
C PHE A 230 47.98 -9.82 -29.41
N LYS A 231 47.33 -8.84 -30.05
CA LYS A 231 45.93 -8.95 -30.53
C LYS A 231 45.70 -10.16 -31.44
N LYS A 232 46.72 -10.54 -32.21
CA LYS A 232 46.67 -11.67 -33.16
C LYS A 232 46.40 -13.02 -32.48
N VAL A 233 46.81 -13.20 -31.23
CA VAL A 233 46.72 -14.49 -30.51
C VAL A 233 45.59 -14.52 -29.47
N VAL A 234 44.71 -13.51 -29.44
CA VAL A 234 43.64 -13.40 -28.43
C VAL A 234 42.68 -14.59 -28.45
N GLU A 235 42.24 -15.02 -29.62
CA GLU A 235 41.27 -16.12 -29.73
C GLU A 235 41.90 -17.48 -29.40
N GLU A 236 43.15 -17.69 -29.81
CA GLU A 236 43.94 -18.87 -29.42
C GLU A 236 44.18 -18.91 -27.90
N PHE A 237 44.49 -17.75 -27.31
CA PHE A 237 44.66 -17.62 -25.87
C PHE A 237 43.37 -17.94 -25.11
N LYS A 238 42.21 -17.43 -25.56
CA LYS A 238 40.90 -17.74 -24.97
C LYS A 238 40.59 -19.24 -25.03
N LEU A 239 40.93 -19.91 -26.14
CA LEU A 239 40.74 -21.35 -26.30
C LEU A 239 41.57 -22.13 -25.27
N HIS A 240 42.88 -21.90 -25.20
CA HIS A 240 43.76 -22.60 -24.27
C HIS A 240 43.52 -22.24 -22.80
N ALA A 241 43.14 -20.99 -22.52
CA ALA A 241 42.71 -20.59 -21.19
C ALA A 241 41.49 -21.42 -20.74
N ARG A 242 40.51 -21.62 -21.62
CA ARG A 242 39.31 -22.43 -21.34
C ARG A 242 39.65 -23.90 -21.09
N GLU A 243 40.56 -24.49 -21.86
CA GLU A 243 41.03 -25.88 -21.66
C GLU A 243 41.66 -26.07 -20.27
N ARG A 244 42.32 -25.03 -19.75
CA ARG A 244 42.90 -25.01 -18.39
C ARG A 244 41.92 -24.56 -17.30
N LYS A 245 40.64 -24.46 -17.62
CA LYS A 245 39.55 -24.01 -16.72
C LYS A 245 39.69 -22.55 -16.25
N PHE A 246 40.41 -21.72 -16.99
CA PHE A 246 40.45 -20.28 -16.80
C PHE A 246 39.36 -19.62 -17.65
N ILE A 247 38.81 -18.52 -17.15
CA ILE A 247 37.70 -17.82 -17.81
C ILE A 247 38.17 -16.43 -18.18
N VAL A 248 38.32 -16.18 -19.47
CA VAL A 248 38.62 -14.84 -19.98
C VAL A 248 37.33 -14.03 -20.02
N ARG A 249 37.32 -12.87 -19.35
CA ARG A 249 36.19 -11.95 -19.32
C ARG A 249 36.28 -10.99 -20.48
N ASP A 250 35.20 -10.88 -21.23
CA ASP A 250 35.07 -9.85 -22.26
C ASP A 250 34.90 -8.50 -21.57
N PHE A 251 35.93 -7.67 -21.66
CA PHE A 251 35.98 -6.37 -21.01
C PHE A 251 36.94 -5.46 -21.77
N VAL A 252 36.44 -4.30 -22.19
CA VAL A 252 37.24 -3.25 -22.80
C VAL A 252 37.27 -2.08 -21.83
N TYR A 253 38.46 -1.64 -21.43
CA TYR A 253 38.59 -0.49 -20.55
C TYR A 253 38.31 0.79 -21.32
N ASN A 254 37.24 1.49 -20.94
CA ASN A 254 36.89 2.81 -21.46
C ASN A 254 36.57 3.75 -20.28
N GLU A 255 37.45 4.70 -20.03
CA GLU A 255 37.34 5.62 -18.90
C GLU A 255 36.03 6.44 -18.91
N GLU A 256 35.55 6.82 -20.09
CA GLU A 256 34.30 7.57 -20.25
C GLU A 256 33.07 6.71 -19.92
N GLU A 257 33.02 5.47 -20.40
CA GLU A 257 31.91 4.55 -20.13
C GLU A 257 31.86 4.14 -18.65
N LEU A 258 33.02 3.88 -18.04
CA LEU A 258 33.12 3.57 -16.61
C LEU A 258 32.64 4.75 -15.74
N ALA A 259 33.04 5.98 -16.11
CA ALA A 259 32.58 7.19 -15.43
C ALA A 259 31.08 7.41 -15.63
N ALA A 260 30.56 7.22 -16.85
CA ALA A 260 29.15 7.34 -17.17
C ALA A 260 28.28 6.37 -16.34
N GLY A 261 28.69 5.10 -16.20
CA GLY A 261 27.96 4.11 -15.39
C GLY A 261 27.94 4.45 -13.89
N LYS A 262 29.05 4.94 -13.33
CA LYS A 262 29.08 5.41 -11.92
C LYS A 262 28.21 6.65 -11.71
N ASN A 263 28.22 7.57 -12.67
CA ASN A 263 27.39 8.77 -12.65
C ASN A 263 25.90 8.42 -12.73
N GLU A 264 25.52 7.46 -13.58
CA GLU A 264 24.15 6.98 -13.69
C GLU A 264 23.63 6.37 -12.37
N MET A 265 24.43 5.50 -11.74
CA MET A 265 24.09 4.92 -10.44
C MET A 265 23.88 6.00 -9.37
N THR A 266 24.83 6.93 -9.26
CA THR A 266 24.76 8.04 -8.29
C THR A 266 23.54 8.93 -8.55
N LYS A 267 23.23 9.19 -9.83
CA LYS A 267 22.04 9.94 -10.24
C LYS A 267 20.76 9.23 -9.81
N LEU A 268 20.62 7.93 -10.08
CA LEU A 268 19.43 7.16 -9.70
C LEU A 268 19.23 7.09 -8.18
N ILE A 269 20.31 6.93 -7.40
CA ILE A 269 20.25 6.99 -5.93
C ILE A 269 19.75 8.36 -5.46
N THR A 270 20.29 9.43 -6.04
CA THR A 270 19.90 10.81 -5.72
C THR A 270 18.45 11.07 -6.10
N ASP A 271 18.01 10.62 -7.27
CA ASP A 271 16.64 10.78 -7.75
C ASP A 271 15.64 10.00 -6.88
N LYS A 272 15.96 8.76 -6.48
CA LYS A 272 15.14 7.98 -5.51
C LYS A 272 14.98 8.77 -4.21
N LYS A 273 16.09 9.26 -3.63
CA LYS A 273 16.07 10.02 -2.37
C LYS A 273 15.30 11.33 -2.48
N LYS A 274 15.41 12.03 -3.62
CA LYS A 274 14.70 13.27 -3.90
C LYS A 274 13.19 13.05 -4.06
N GLN A 275 12.77 11.94 -4.66
CA GLN A 275 11.35 11.60 -4.84
C GLN A 275 10.70 11.06 -3.55
N PHE A 276 11.45 10.38 -2.69
CA PHE A 276 10.94 9.74 -1.48
C PHE A 276 10.17 10.71 -0.57
N GLY A 277 10.80 11.83 -0.16
CA GLY A 277 10.18 12.77 0.78
C GLY A 277 8.85 13.37 0.28
N PRO A 278 8.81 13.95 -0.93
CA PRO A 278 7.57 14.43 -1.56
C PRO A 278 6.51 13.35 -1.71
N LEU A 279 6.89 12.12 -2.09
CA LEU A 279 5.96 10.99 -2.25
C LEU A 279 5.32 10.62 -0.90
N VAL A 280 6.11 10.45 0.16
CA VAL A 280 5.61 10.16 1.50
C VAL A 280 4.66 11.25 1.99
N ARG A 281 5.02 12.54 1.81
CA ARG A 281 4.14 13.65 2.18
C ARG A 281 2.82 13.61 1.41
N TRP A 282 2.88 13.35 0.10
CA TRP A 282 1.69 13.24 -0.74
C TRP A 282 0.79 12.08 -0.29
N LEU A 283 1.38 10.90 0.01
CA LEU A 283 0.63 9.74 0.49
C LEU A 283 -0.08 10.00 1.81
N LYS A 284 0.58 10.65 2.78
CA LYS A 284 -0.03 11.03 4.07
C LYS A 284 -1.25 11.95 3.88
N VAL A 285 -1.09 12.99 3.07
CA VAL A 285 -2.15 13.96 2.80
C VAL A 285 -3.34 13.27 2.13
N ASN A 286 -3.09 12.47 1.09
CA ASN A 286 -4.18 11.84 0.34
C ASN A 286 -4.79 10.65 1.08
N PHE A 287 -4.06 9.99 1.99
CA PHE A 287 -4.64 9.05 2.93
C PHE A 287 -5.63 9.75 3.87
N SER A 288 -5.24 10.88 4.47
CA SER A 288 -6.12 11.69 5.32
C SER A 288 -7.38 12.11 4.55
N GLU A 289 -7.22 12.64 3.34
CA GLU A 289 -8.35 13.04 2.48
C GLU A 289 -9.29 11.86 2.16
N ALA A 290 -8.73 10.71 1.77
CA ALA A 290 -9.52 9.52 1.45
C ALA A 290 -10.24 8.94 2.67
N PHE A 291 -9.59 8.90 3.83
CA PHE A 291 -10.20 8.45 5.08
C PHE A 291 -11.32 9.42 5.53
N CYS A 292 -11.09 10.72 5.48
CA CYS A 292 -12.11 11.71 5.79
C CYS A 292 -13.33 11.55 4.85
N ALA A 293 -13.10 11.37 3.56
CA ALA A 293 -14.15 11.10 2.57
C ALA A 293 -14.91 9.80 2.87
N LEU A 294 -14.22 8.72 3.27
CA LEU A 294 -14.86 7.45 3.66
C LEU A 294 -15.87 7.64 4.81
N VAL A 295 -15.49 8.38 5.84
CA VAL A 295 -16.38 8.66 6.98
C VAL A 295 -17.58 9.51 6.57
N HIS A 296 -17.41 10.46 5.64
CA HIS A 296 -18.52 11.23 5.07
C HIS A 296 -19.46 10.37 4.22
N VAL A 297 -18.94 9.42 3.42
CA VAL A 297 -19.79 8.46 2.70
C VAL A 297 -20.57 7.59 3.67
N LYS A 298 -19.95 7.10 4.75
CA LYS A 298 -20.65 6.35 5.81
C LYS A 298 -21.76 7.20 6.46
N ALA A 299 -21.49 8.49 6.72
CA ALA A 299 -22.49 9.43 7.21
C ALA A 299 -23.66 9.63 6.22
N LEU A 300 -23.38 9.78 4.92
CA LEU A 300 -24.41 9.85 3.87
C LEU A 300 -25.26 8.58 3.82
N ARG A 301 -24.64 7.40 3.92
CA ARG A 301 -25.35 6.11 3.95
C ARG A 301 -26.29 6.02 5.14
N VAL A 302 -25.80 6.37 6.34
CA VAL A 302 -26.64 6.43 7.54
C VAL A 302 -27.81 7.39 7.37
N PHE A 303 -27.56 8.58 6.84
CA PHE A 303 -28.61 9.57 6.61
C PHE A 303 -29.68 9.03 5.65
N VAL A 304 -29.28 8.56 4.47
CA VAL A 304 -30.20 8.03 3.45
C VAL A 304 -31.00 6.85 3.98
N GLU A 305 -30.34 5.87 4.58
CA GLU A 305 -31.00 4.68 5.13
C GLU A 305 -31.95 5.04 6.29
N SER A 306 -31.57 6.00 7.14
CA SER A 306 -32.44 6.47 8.23
C SER A 306 -33.70 7.16 7.70
N VAL A 307 -33.59 7.96 6.63
CA VAL A 307 -34.75 8.58 5.98
C VAL A 307 -35.64 7.53 5.30
N LEU A 308 -35.04 6.53 4.65
CA LEU A 308 -35.77 5.43 4.00
C LEU A 308 -36.52 4.56 5.02
N ARG A 309 -35.92 4.29 6.19
CA ARG A 309 -36.53 3.44 7.23
C ARG A 309 -37.47 4.17 8.17
N TYR A 310 -37.13 5.39 8.57
CA TYR A 310 -37.86 6.13 9.62
C TYR A 310 -38.77 7.24 9.06
N GLY A 311 -38.65 7.53 7.77
CA GLY A 311 -39.50 8.50 7.08
C GLY A 311 -39.16 9.96 7.40
N LEU A 312 -40.13 10.83 7.15
CA LEU A 312 -40.05 12.28 7.37
C LEU A 312 -41.03 12.71 8.49
N PRO A 313 -40.72 13.77 9.26
CA PRO A 313 -39.49 14.58 9.21
C PRO A 313 -38.25 13.80 9.65
N VAL A 314 -37.07 14.23 9.18
CA VAL A 314 -35.80 13.57 9.54
C VAL A 314 -35.59 13.68 11.05
N ASN A 315 -35.79 12.58 11.76
CA ASN A 315 -35.69 12.52 13.21
C ASN A 315 -35.04 11.21 13.65
N PHE A 316 -33.71 11.19 13.65
CA PHE A 316 -32.94 10.04 14.07
C PHE A 316 -31.70 10.47 14.87
N GLN A 317 -31.16 9.53 15.65
CA GLN A 317 -29.90 9.71 16.37
C GLN A 317 -28.87 8.71 15.86
N ALA A 318 -27.88 9.20 15.12
CA ALA A 318 -26.71 8.40 14.75
C ALA A 318 -25.72 8.29 15.92
N ILE A 319 -25.20 7.08 16.14
CA ILE A 319 -24.33 6.76 17.27
C ILE A 319 -23.19 5.88 16.78
N LEU A 320 -21.96 6.31 17.07
CA LEU A 320 -20.77 5.50 16.88
C LEU A 320 -20.55 4.68 18.16
N ILE A 321 -20.52 3.37 18.01
CA ILE A 321 -20.28 2.41 19.07
C ILE A 321 -18.87 1.84 18.92
N GLU A 322 -18.13 1.82 20.01
CA GLU A 322 -16.88 1.07 20.17
C GLU A 322 -17.17 -0.17 21.04
N PRO A 323 -17.39 -1.35 20.45
CA PRO A 323 -17.75 -2.56 21.20
C PRO A 323 -16.59 -3.08 22.04
N ASN A 324 -16.83 -3.60 23.24
CA ASN A 324 -15.81 -4.38 23.94
C ASN A 324 -15.66 -5.76 23.27
N LYS A 325 -14.44 -6.18 22.93
CA LYS A 325 -14.15 -7.44 22.20
C LYS A 325 -14.90 -8.68 22.73
N LYS A 326 -15.03 -8.81 24.04
CA LYS A 326 -15.66 -9.98 24.69
C LYS A 326 -17.19 -9.87 24.81
N SER A 327 -17.74 -8.69 24.54
CA SER A 327 -19.14 -8.35 24.82
C SER A 327 -19.99 -8.19 23.56
N VAL A 328 -19.42 -8.39 22.36
CA VAL A 328 -20.08 -8.22 21.06
C VAL A 328 -21.42 -8.96 20.96
N LYS A 329 -21.48 -10.23 21.38
CA LYS A 329 -22.72 -11.02 21.34
C LYS A 329 -23.81 -10.41 22.24
N ARG A 330 -23.48 -10.14 23.50
CA ARG A 330 -24.41 -9.53 24.46
C ARG A 330 -24.83 -8.11 24.05
N LEU A 331 -23.93 -7.36 23.42
CA LEU A 331 -24.25 -6.04 22.88
C LEU A 331 -25.30 -6.12 21.76
N ARG A 332 -25.17 -7.10 20.84
CA ARG A 332 -26.19 -7.35 19.81
C ARG A 332 -27.54 -7.74 20.42
N GLU A 333 -27.54 -8.59 21.44
CA GLU A 333 -28.77 -8.96 22.17
C GLU A 333 -29.45 -7.74 22.81
N CYS A 334 -28.68 -6.87 23.49
CA CYS A 334 -29.23 -5.64 24.08
C CYS A 334 -29.78 -4.66 23.03
N LEU A 335 -29.09 -4.50 21.89
CA LEU A 335 -29.57 -3.63 20.81
C LEU A 335 -30.83 -4.19 20.15
N ASN A 336 -30.93 -5.52 19.97
CA ASN A 336 -32.13 -6.16 19.46
C ASN A 336 -33.31 -6.03 20.44
N GLN A 337 -33.06 -6.16 21.75
CA GLN A 337 -34.09 -5.92 22.76
C GLN A 337 -34.63 -4.48 22.71
N LEU A 338 -33.74 -3.49 22.45
CA LEU A 338 -34.12 -2.08 22.42
C LEU A 338 -34.89 -1.72 21.14
N TYR A 339 -34.45 -2.24 19.99
CA TYR A 339 -34.89 -1.77 18.68
C TYR A 339 -35.58 -2.84 17.82
N GLY A 340 -35.78 -4.06 18.30
CA GLY A 340 -36.44 -5.15 17.56
C GLY A 340 -37.87 -4.82 17.14
N HIS A 341 -38.54 -3.91 17.84
CA HIS A 341 -39.88 -3.43 17.49
C HIS A 341 -39.93 -2.66 16.16
N LEU A 342 -38.81 -2.13 15.68
CA LEU A 342 -38.74 -1.38 14.42
C LEU A 342 -39.02 -2.28 13.21
N ASP A 343 -38.75 -3.58 13.31
CA ASP A 343 -38.96 -4.56 12.23
C ASP A 343 -40.43 -4.65 11.79
N GLY A 344 -41.35 -4.50 12.74
CA GLY A 344 -42.80 -4.51 12.51
C GLY A 344 -43.39 -3.18 12.04
N ALA A 345 -42.64 -2.07 12.12
CA ALA A 345 -43.10 -0.74 11.72
C ALA A 345 -42.77 -0.43 10.25
N SER A 346 -41.72 -1.03 9.69
CA SER A 346 -41.24 -0.83 8.32
C SER A 346 -41.91 -1.72 7.27
N ALA A 347 -42.57 -2.81 7.67
CA ALA A 347 -43.34 -3.69 6.79
C ALA A 347 -44.82 -3.59 7.17
N GLY A 348 -45.60 -2.86 6.38
CA GLY A 348 -47.04 -2.71 6.61
C GLY A 348 -47.74 -4.07 6.72
N GLY A 349 -48.19 -4.41 7.93
CA GLY A 349 -49.10 -5.54 8.19
C GLY A 349 -48.43 -6.86 8.57
N GLN A 350 -48.60 -7.25 9.83
CA GLN A 350 -48.53 -8.60 10.39
C GLN A 350 -47.38 -9.52 9.91
N SER A 351 -46.34 -9.63 10.73
CA SER A 351 -45.71 -10.93 10.96
C SER A 351 -45.13 -11.02 12.38
N ASN A 352 -45.94 -11.57 13.29
CA ASN A 352 -45.38 -12.35 14.40
C ASN A 352 -44.78 -13.62 13.78
N ALA A 353 -43.55 -13.54 13.33
CA ALA A 353 -42.72 -14.71 13.08
C ALA A 353 -41.32 -14.36 13.55
N SER A 354 -40.93 -14.98 14.66
CA SER A 354 -39.53 -15.29 14.93
C SER A 354 -38.91 -15.85 13.65
N ILE A 355 -38.14 -15.03 12.93
CA ILE A 355 -37.27 -15.48 11.86
C ILE A 355 -36.10 -16.20 12.56
N ASP A 356 -36.38 -17.43 13.00
CA ASP A 356 -35.35 -18.44 12.98
C ASP A 356 -34.90 -18.57 11.53
N ASN A 357 -33.59 -18.49 11.33
CA ASN A 357 -32.90 -18.68 10.06
C ASN A 357 -33.51 -19.84 9.27
N VAL A 358 -34.34 -19.54 8.27
CA VAL A 358 -34.75 -20.54 7.28
C VAL A 358 -33.64 -20.58 6.23
N ASP A 359 -32.66 -21.44 6.46
CA ASP A 359 -31.69 -21.85 5.44
C ASP A 359 -32.45 -22.59 4.33
N ILE A 360 -32.73 -21.91 3.22
CA ILE A 360 -33.23 -22.54 1.98
C ILE A 360 -32.00 -22.88 1.14
N PRO A 361 -31.61 -24.16 1.02
CA PRO A 361 -30.44 -24.55 0.25
C PRO A 361 -30.68 -24.31 -1.25
N GLY A 362 -29.82 -23.52 -1.90
CA GLY A 362 -29.78 -23.40 -3.36
C GLY A 362 -29.99 -22.00 -3.97
N LEU A 363 -30.32 -20.98 -3.16
CA LEU A 363 -30.42 -19.58 -3.60
C LEU A 363 -29.46 -18.72 -2.80
N GLY A 364 -28.24 -18.54 -3.32
CA GLY A 364 -27.19 -17.71 -2.73
C GLY A 364 -27.49 -16.21 -2.77
N PHE A 365 -28.54 -15.76 -2.09
CA PHE A 365 -28.61 -14.37 -1.64
C PHE A 365 -27.61 -14.23 -0.49
N GLY A 366 -26.53 -13.48 -0.72
CA GLY A 366 -25.45 -13.32 0.24
C GLY A 366 -26.00 -12.92 1.61
N GLN A 367 -25.57 -13.66 2.65
CA GLN A 367 -25.86 -13.41 4.06
C GLN A 367 -25.45 -11.98 4.44
N SER A 368 -26.32 -11.01 4.23
CA SER A 368 -26.15 -9.66 4.77
C SER A 368 -26.70 -9.69 6.20
N GLU A 369 -25.89 -9.30 7.17
CA GLU A 369 -26.36 -9.16 8.56
C GLU A 369 -27.48 -8.11 8.59
N TYR A 370 -28.71 -8.59 8.75
CA TYR A 370 -29.88 -7.74 8.89
C TYR A 370 -30.06 -7.33 10.36
N PHE A 371 -30.34 -6.04 10.57
CA PHE A 371 -30.67 -5.47 11.87
C PHE A 371 -31.93 -4.61 11.74
N PRO A 372 -32.78 -4.56 12.79
CA PRO A 372 -34.01 -3.76 12.80
C PRO A 372 -33.74 -2.24 12.84
N TYR A 373 -32.49 -1.86 13.08
CA TYR A 373 -31.98 -0.49 13.03
C TYR A 373 -30.93 -0.35 11.91
N VAL A 374 -30.65 0.89 11.49
CA VAL A 374 -29.58 1.16 10.53
C VAL A 374 -28.24 0.76 11.13
N PHE A 375 -27.46 -0.03 10.40
CA PHE A 375 -26.16 -0.53 10.87
C PHE A 375 -25.12 -0.51 9.75
N TYR A 376 -23.97 0.08 10.03
CA TYR A 376 -22.77 -0.02 9.21
C TYR A 376 -21.54 -0.30 10.07
N LYS A 377 -20.71 -1.23 9.62
CA LYS A 377 -19.41 -1.50 10.24
C LYS A 377 -18.37 -0.52 9.71
N LEU A 378 -17.53 0.02 10.59
CA LEU A 378 -16.41 0.89 10.28
C LEU A 378 -15.12 0.30 10.86
N ASN A 379 -14.24 -0.17 9.98
CA ASN A 379 -12.92 -0.66 10.38
C ASN A 379 -11.86 0.42 10.10
N ILE A 380 -11.20 0.90 11.15
CA ILE A 380 -10.12 1.90 11.05
C ILE A 380 -8.73 1.27 10.91
N ASP A 381 -8.61 -0.06 10.97
CA ASP A 381 -7.38 -0.72 10.56
C ASP A 381 -7.31 -0.76 9.03
N MET A 382 -6.55 0.18 8.49
CA MET A 382 -6.41 0.41 7.04
C MET A 382 -5.25 -0.38 6.43
N VAL A 383 -4.52 -1.15 7.25
CA VAL A 383 -3.43 -2.01 6.80
C VAL A 383 -3.93 -3.45 6.89
N GLU A 384 -3.91 -4.20 5.78
CA GLU A 384 -4.14 -5.63 5.90
C GLU A 384 -3.02 -6.23 6.75
N THR A 385 -3.37 -6.75 7.92
CA THR A 385 -2.54 -7.77 8.56
C THR A 385 -2.68 -8.99 7.65
N ALA A 386 -1.59 -9.34 6.94
CA ALA A 386 -1.50 -10.65 6.33
C ALA A 386 -1.95 -11.66 7.38
N LYS A 387 -3.03 -12.41 7.10
CA LYS A 387 -3.43 -13.53 7.94
C LYS A 387 -2.23 -14.47 7.95
N ILE A 388 -1.48 -14.46 9.04
CA ILE A 388 -0.44 -15.46 9.32
C ILE A 388 -1.14 -16.78 9.62
#